data_AF-A0A6N7P442-F1
#
_entry.id   AF-A0A6N7P442-F1
#
_cell.length_a   1.000
_cell.length_b   1.000
_cell.length_c   1.000
_cell.angle_alpha   90.00
_cell.angle_beta   90.00
_cell.angle_gamma   90.00
#
_symmetry.space_group_name_H-M   'P 1'
#
loop_
_entity.id
_entity.type
_entity.pdbx_description
1 polymer ?
#
loop_
_entity_poly.entity_id
_entity_poly.type
_entity_poly.pdbx_seq_one_letter_code
_entity_poly.pdbx_strand_id
1 'polypeptide(L)' 'MTTRKEGMGGGLAICQRLVRYGRGDISIRNQTAPDGLSGTVVTIHFLHENGGRDGDNSSTG' A
#
# COMPACT_ATOMS: atom_id res chain seq x y z
N MET A 1 -1.25 20.04 -7.30
CA MET A 1 -2.55 20.37 -6.67
C MET A 1 -3.05 19.11 -5.98
N THR A 2 -3.28 19.11 -4.66
CA THR A 2 -3.82 17.94 -3.93
C THR A 2 -5.34 18.02 -3.91
N THR A 3 -6.04 16.88 -3.87
CA THR A 3 -7.51 16.84 -3.86
C THR A 3 -8.12 17.02 -2.46
N ARG A 4 -7.31 17.18 -1.42
CA ARG A 4 -7.80 17.25 -0.03
C ARG A 4 -7.96 18.67 0.47
N LYS A 5 -9.05 18.90 1.22
CA LYS A 5 -9.27 20.12 2.03
C LYS A 5 -8.41 20.15 3.30
N GLU A 6 -8.05 18.99 3.86
CA GLU A 6 -7.27 18.86 5.11
C GLU A 6 -6.32 17.65 5.09
N GLY A 7 -5.27 17.71 5.92
CA GLY A 7 -4.22 16.70 6.07
C GLY A 7 -3.03 16.89 5.12
N MET A 8 -1.82 16.59 5.61
CA MET A 8 -0.56 16.86 4.89
C MET A 8 -0.29 15.93 3.69
N GLY A 9 -1.08 14.86 3.52
CA GLY A 9 -0.89 13.92 2.41
C GLY A 9 0.31 12.97 2.54
N GLY A 10 0.96 12.90 3.70
CA GLY A 10 2.16 12.08 3.91
C GLY A 10 1.96 10.57 3.99
N GLY A 11 0.72 10.08 4.19
CA GLY A 11 0.47 8.65 4.47
C GLY A 11 1.02 7.69 3.41
N LEU A 12 0.74 7.94 2.13
CA LEU A 12 1.27 7.10 1.04
C LEU A 12 2.78 7.24 0.84
N ALA A 13 3.34 8.43 1.08
CA ALA A 13 4.78 8.64 1.03
C ALA A 13 5.51 7.85 2.13
N ILE A 14 4.91 7.74 3.32
CA ILE A 14 5.41 6.90 4.42
C ILE A 14 5.32 5.43 4.03
N CYS A 15 4.16 4.95 3.54
CA CYS A 15 4.00 3.57 3.07
C CYS A 15 5.05 3.22 2.01
N GLN A 16 5.26 4.08 1.02
CA GLN A 16 6.27 3.88 -0.01
C GLN A 16 7.68 3.74 0.56
N ARG A 17 8.02 4.53 1.59
CA ARG A 17 9.33 4.43 2.25
C ARG A 17 9.50 3.11 3.02
N LEU A 18 8.45 2.68 3.73
CA LEU A 18 8.46 1.40 4.47
C LEU A 18 8.57 0.20 3.53
N VAL A 19 7.78 0.20 2.44
CA VAL A 19 7.78 -0.88 1.46
C VAL A 19 9.15 -1.01 0.79
N ARG A 20 9.78 0.12 0.41
CA ARG A 20 11.14 0.13 -0.13
C ARG A 20 12.18 -0.38 0.86
N TYR A 21 12.03 -0.10 2.15
CA TYR A 21 12.92 -0.64 3.19
C TYR A 21 12.84 -2.17 3.24
N GLY A 22 11.63 -2.73 3.13
CA GLY A 22 11.40 -4.17 2.99
C GLY A 22 11.70 -4.73 1.59
N ARG A 23 12.49 -4.03 0.77
CA ARG A 23 12.83 -4.38 -0.63
C ARG A 23 11.60 -4.58 -1.53
N GLY A 24 10.47 -4.00 -1.20
CA GLY A 24 9.25 -4.06 -1.99
C GLY A 24 9.02 -2.83 -2.88
N ASP A 25 7.89 -2.82 -3.56
CA ASP A 25 7.37 -1.68 -4.34
C ASP A 25 5.87 -1.42 -4.10
N ILE A 26 5.44 -0.19 -4.31
CA ILE A 26 4.03 0.23 -4.24
C ILE A 26 3.62 0.87 -5.57
N SER A 27 2.53 0.36 -6.15
CA SER A 27 1.92 0.92 -7.35
C SER A 27 0.49 1.39 -7.09
N ILE A 28 0.08 2.43 -7.79
CA ILE A 28 -1.26 3.04 -7.64
C ILE A 28 -1.84 3.20 -9.04
N ARG A 29 -3.07 2.73 -9.24
CA ARG A 29 -3.78 2.86 -10.51
C ARG A 29 -5.24 3.24 -10.28
N ASN A 30 -5.72 4.20 -11.06
CA ASN A 30 -7.14 4.53 -11.09
C ASN A 30 -7.89 3.39 -11.78
N GLN A 31 -8.94 2.89 -11.14
CA GLN A 31 -9.78 1.83 -11.67
C GLN A 31 -11.20 2.03 -11.18
N THR A 32 -12.19 1.79 -12.04
CA THR A 32 -13.60 1.83 -11.64
C THR A 32 -13.86 0.77 -10.57
N ALA A 33 -14.49 1.17 -9.46
CA ALA A 33 -14.88 0.25 -8.40
C ALA A 33 -16.04 -0.65 -8.85
N PRO A 34 -16.30 -1.77 -8.15
CA PRO A 34 -17.37 -2.71 -8.53
C PRO A 34 -18.78 -2.11 -8.57
N ASP A 35 -18.99 -0.98 -7.88
CA ASP A 35 -20.23 -0.20 -7.88
C ASP A 35 -20.34 0.78 -9.07
N GLY A 36 -19.37 0.79 -9.98
CA GLY A 36 -19.33 1.69 -11.14
C GLY A 36 -18.78 3.09 -10.85
N LEU A 37 -18.38 3.38 -9.61
CA LEU A 37 -17.83 4.69 -9.22
C LEU A 37 -16.33 4.78 -9.50
N SER A 38 -15.81 6.01 -9.50
CA SER A 38 -14.37 6.25 -9.59
C SER A 38 -13.66 5.63 -8.38
N GLY A 39 -12.74 4.71 -8.63
CA GLY A 39 -11.96 4.04 -7.60
C GLY A 39 -10.45 4.14 -7.85
N THR A 40 -9.69 3.58 -6.92
CA THR A 40 -8.23 3.49 -7.01
C THR A 40 -7.80 2.18 -6.38
N VAL A 41 -6.91 1.47 -7.07
CA VAL A 41 -6.23 0.28 -6.53
C VAL A 41 -4.82 0.65 -6.14
N VAL A 42 -4.45 0.27 -4.92
CA VAL A 42 -3.09 0.36 -4.39
C VAL A 42 -2.58 -1.06 -4.25
N THR A 43 -1.50 -1.38 -4.96
CA THR A 43 -0.87 -2.71 -4.92
C THR A 43 0.49 -2.59 -4.28
N ILE A 44 0.74 -3.41 -3.25
CA ILE A 44 2.02 -3.47 -2.53
C ILE A 44 2.64 -4.84 -2.83
N HIS A 45 3.85 -4.82 -3.38
CA HIS A 45 4.62 -6.02 -3.67
C HIS A 45 5.82 -6.09 -2.74
N PHE A 46 5.97 -7.18 -2.00
CA PHE A 46 7.16 -7.46 -1.21
C PHE A 46 8.00 -8.51 -1.93
N LEU A 47 9.31 -8.31 -2.00
CA LEU A 47 10.22 -9.38 -2.41
C LEU A 47 10.29 -10.38 -1.26
N HIS A 48 9.82 -11.60 -1.49
CA HIS A 48 10.00 -12.69 -0.53
C HIS A 48 11.46 -13.14 -0.59
N GLU A 49 12.24 -12.87 0.46
CA GLU A 49 13.56 -13.49 0.61
C GLU A 49 13.35 -14.95 0.96
N ASN A 50 13.92 -15.86 0.16
CA ASN A 50 13.75 -17.32 0.18
C ASN A 50 14.17 -18.05 1.49
N GLY A 51 14.13 -17.40 2.65
CA GLY A 51 14.53 -17.97 3.94
C GLY A 51 14.00 -17.26 5.20
N GLY A 52 13.12 -16.27 5.07
CA GLY A 52 12.46 -15.65 6.23
C GLY A 52 11.25 -16.46 6.62
N ARG A 53 11.32 -17.21 7.73
CA ARG A 53 10.17 -17.91 8.33
C ARG A 53 8.93 -17.03 8.26
N ASP A 54 7.88 -17.49 7.58
CA ASP A 54 6.56 -16.89 7.62
C ASP A 54 6.13 -16.82 9.09
N GLY A 55 6.34 -15.66 9.71
CA GLY A 55 5.87 -15.38 11.05
C GLY A 55 4.35 -15.31 10.96
N ASP A 56 3.71 -16.32 11.51
CA ASP A 56 2.28 -16.46 11.73
C ASP A 56 1.78 -15.32 12.63
N ASN A 57 1.52 -14.16 12.02
CA ASN A 57 0.88 -13.03 12.69
C ASN A 57 -0.64 -13.27 12.81
N SER A 58 -1.02 -14.32 13.54
CA SER A 58 -2.38 -14.47 14.05
C SER A 58 -2.60 -13.44 15.17
N SER A 59 -2.91 -12.19 14.79
CA SER A 59 -3.44 -11.21 15.73
C SER A 59 -4.93 -11.50 15.95
N THR A 60 -5.24 -12.27 16.99
CA THR A 60 -6.59 -12.29 17.56
C THR A 60 -6.77 -11.07 18.44
N GLY A 61 -7.67 -10.18 18.01
CA GLY A 61 -8.64 -9.44 18.83
C GLY A 61 -8.12 -8.54 19.94
#